data_AF-A0A973AI50-F1
#
_entry.id   AF-A0A973AI50-F1
#
_cell.length_a   1.000
_cell.length_b   1.000
_cell.length_c   1.000
_cell.angle_alpha   90.00
_cell.angle_beta   90.00
_cell.angle_gamma   90.00
#
_symmetry.space_group_name_H-M   'P 1'
#
loop_
_entity.id
_entity.type
_entity.pdbx_description
1 polymer ?
#
loop_
_entity_poly.entity_id
_entity_poly.type
_entity_poly.pdbx_seq_one_letter_code
_entity_poly.pdbx_strand_id
1 'polypeptide(L)'
;MKKNRPHRNWRFGFAFVLLAGLFFPVAVHNADAAPKFTRSFFQSVETRSSNLKPFKKWLSALARYSAEVKGNKKQTCVAKNLNICDFGDWKKFLISIKKYDKFTQIRAVNARMNKAKYTTDKSNWGKKDYWSTPGEFMARFGDCEDYAIVKYLSLRLLGFKDDELRVVAVKDLNLKVGHAILVAILRDPKTRKAKVYVLDNQIKDVVEASTIRHYEPVFSINRTYWWRHRRG
;
A
#
# COMPACT_ATOMS: atom_id res chain seq x y z
N MET A 1 76.56 37.62 75.17
CA MET A 1 75.37 37.01 74.52
C MET A 1 74.92 37.90 73.36
N LYS A 2 74.77 37.24 72.20
CA LYS A 2 74.18 37.57 70.88
C LYS A 2 73.83 39.01 70.44
N LYS A 3 74.40 39.36 69.27
CA LYS A 3 74.09 40.43 68.30
C LYS A 3 73.13 39.95 67.19
N ASN A 4 72.67 40.93 66.40
CA ASN A 4 72.09 40.95 65.03
C ASN A 4 70.56 40.95 64.94
N ARG A 5 69.86 42.00 64.46
CA ARG A 5 69.88 42.87 63.23
C ARG A 5 68.79 42.44 62.20
N PRO A 6 68.25 43.38 61.40
CA PRO A 6 66.84 43.40 60.97
C PRO A 6 66.60 43.35 59.44
N HIS A 7 65.31 43.42 59.07
CA HIS A 7 64.67 43.78 57.78
C HIS A 7 64.81 42.87 56.54
N ARG A 8 63.66 42.48 55.97
CA ARG A 8 63.33 42.72 54.53
C ARG A 8 61.85 42.48 54.24
N ASN A 9 61.16 43.52 53.79
CA ASN A 9 59.84 43.43 53.15
C ASN A 9 60.02 43.00 51.69
N TRP A 10 59.25 42.01 51.24
CA TRP A 10 59.26 41.56 49.85
C TRP A 10 57.92 41.92 49.20
N ARG A 11 57.98 42.74 48.14
CA ARG A 11 56.84 43.09 47.28
C ARG A 11 56.76 42.01 46.20
N PHE A 12 55.64 41.31 46.10
CA PHE A 12 55.31 40.49 44.94
C PHE A 12 54.42 41.30 43.99
N GLY A 13 54.92 41.56 42.80
CA GLY A 13 54.09 42.03 41.68
C GLY A 13 53.39 40.85 41.03
N PHE A 14 52.08 40.91 40.91
CA PHE A 14 51.32 40.03 40.01
C PHE A 14 51.12 40.77 38.69
N ALA A 15 51.71 40.21 37.63
CA ALA A 15 51.46 40.64 36.25
C ALA A 15 50.05 40.19 35.83
N PHE A 16 49.20 41.13 35.42
CA PHE A 16 47.94 40.85 34.73
C PHE A 16 48.26 40.48 33.27
N VAL A 17 48.06 39.21 32.92
CA VAL A 17 48.03 38.78 31.52
C VAL A 17 46.60 38.97 31.01
N LEU A 18 46.39 39.97 30.15
CA LEU A 18 45.16 40.13 29.37
C LEU A 18 45.10 39.04 28.30
N LEU A 19 44.37 37.96 28.58
CA LEU A 19 43.97 36.98 27.58
C LEU A 19 42.86 37.60 26.71
N ALA A 20 43.24 38.07 25.52
CA ALA A 20 42.28 38.42 24.47
C ALA A 20 41.56 37.14 24.03
N GLY A 21 40.33 36.94 24.51
CA GLY A 21 39.48 35.85 24.08
C GLY A 21 39.08 36.03 22.61
N LEU A 22 39.63 35.19 21.73
CA LEU A 22 39.13 35.03 20.38
C LEU A 22 37.71 34.42 20.45
N PHE A 23 36.69 35.26 20.30
CA PHE A 23 35.33 34.82 20.05
C PHE A 23 35.26 34.22 18.64
N PHE A 24 35.36 32.89 18.54
CA PHE A 24 34.95 32.19 17.33
C PHE A 24 33.42 32.19 17.28
N PRO A 25 32.79 32.67 16.18
CA PRO A 25 31.36 32.53 16.02
C PRO A 25 31.04 31.04 15.94
N VAL A 26 30.28 30.55 16.92
CA VAL A 26 29.68 29.21 16.83
C VAL A 26 28.70 29.28 15.66
N ALA A 27 29.03 28.61 14.56
CA ALA A 27 28.11 28.41 13.46
C ALA A 27 26.87 27.70 14.01
N VAL A 28 25.76 28.43 14.13
CA VAL A 28 24.45 27.86 14.41
C VAL A 28 24.12 26.96 13.24
N HIS A 29 24.42 25.67 13.38
CA HIS A 29 23.95 24.67 12.44
C HIS A 29 22.44 24.67 12.57
N ASN A 30 21.75 25.10 11.51
CA ASN A 30 20.32 24.88 11.39
C ASN A 30 20.07 23.40 11.68
N ALA A 31 19.33 23.11 12.74
CA ALA A 31 18.90 21.75 13.02
C ALA A 31 18.15 21.25 11.78
N ASP A 32 18.73 20.29 11.07
CA ASP A 32 18.06 19.62 9.96
C ASP A 32 16.70 19.16 10.46
N ALA A 33 15.63 19.66 9.83
CA ALA A 33 14.28 19.28 10.19
C ALA A 33 14.19 17.75 10.09
N ALA A 34 13.83 17.10 11.20
CA ALA A 34 13.64 15.66 11.25
C ALA A 34 12.78 15.23 10.05
N PRO A 35 13.13 14.12 9.36
CA PRO A 35 12.41 13.70 8.17
C PRO A 35 10.92 13.59 8.51
N LYS A 36 10.09 14.40 7.84
CA LYS A 36 8.63 14.34 7.98
C LYS A 36 8.22 12.93 7.60
N PHE A 37 7.85 12.11 8.59
CA PHE A 37 7.29 10.79 8.34
C PHE A 37 6.04 10.98 7.48
N THR A 38 6.14 10.62 6.20
CA THR A 38 5.00 10.69 5.29
C THR A 38 4.10 9.51 5.59
N ARG A 39 3.00 9.78 6.29
CA ARG A 39 1.94 8.79 6.49
C ARG A 39 1.43 8.31 5.13
N SER A 40 1.20 7.01 5.02
CA SER A 40 0.61 6.42 3.82
C SER A 40 -0.92 6.57 3.84
N PHE A 41 -1.60 5.87 2.93
CA PHE A 41 -3.06 5.77 2.94
C PHE A 41 -3.58 5.18 4.26
N PHE A 42 -4.80 5.56 4.62
CA PHE A 42 -5.42 5.30 5.94
C PHE A 42 -4.58 5.77 7.13
N GLN A 43 -3.73 6.79 6.94
CA GLN A 43 -2.87 7.38 7.98
C GLN A 43 -1.90 6.37 8.63
N SER A 44 -1.57 5.29 7.92
CA SER A 44 -0.74 4.22 8.46
C SER A 44 0.76 4.48 8.26
N VAL A 45 1.58 3.90 9.14
CA VAL A 45 3.02 3.78 8.98
C VAL A 45 3.34 2.44 8.34
N GLU A 46 4.15 2.44 7.28
CA GLU A 46 4.46 1.25 6.49
C GLU A 46 5.86 0.71 6.74
N THR A 47 6.00 -0.61 6.80
CA THR A 47 7.29 -1.30 6.69
C THR A 47 7.28 -2.20 5.45
N ARG A 48 8.08 -1.86 4.43
CA ARG A 48 8.15 -2.58 3.15
C ARG A 48 9.08 -3.79 3.23
N SER A 49 8.73 -4.88 2.55
CA SER A 49 9.58 -6.04 2.33
C SER A 49 9.41 -6.61 0.91
N SER A 50 10.50 -7.11 0.32
CA SER A 50 10.49 -7.87 -0.94
C SER A 50 10.33 -9.37 -0.72
N ASN A 51 10.36 -9.86 0.53
CA ASN A 51 10.21 -11.28 0.81
C ASN A 51 8.73 -11.69 0.80
N LEU A 52 8.24 -12.16 -0.35
CA LEU A 52 6.86 -12.59 -0.54
C LEU A 52 6.56 -14.00 -0.02
N LYS A 53 7.55 -14.77 0.46
CA LYS A 53 7.38 -16.16 0.93
C LYS A 53 6.23 -16.36 1.94
N PRO A 54 5.93 -15.41 2.86
CA PRO A 54 4.79 -15.56 3.77
C PRO A 54 3.42 -15.57 3.07
N PHE A 55 3.30 -14.95 1.89
CA PHE A 55 2.01 -14.77 1.18
C PHE A 55 1.75 -15.91 0.20
N LYS A 56 1.74 -17.15 0.70
CA LYS A 56 1.61 -18.37 -0.12
C LYS A 56 0.36 -18.38 -0.99
N LYS A 57 -0.78 -17.89 -0.49
CA LYS A 57 -2.06 -17.86 -1.21
C LYS A 57 -2.03 -16.89 -2.39
N TRP A 58 -1.53 -15.68 -2.16
CA TRP A 58 -1.26 -14.69 -3.20
C TRP A 58 -0.33 -15.27 -4.29
N LEU A 59 0.81 -15.83 -3.88
CA LEU A 59 1.76 -16.43 -4.82
C LEU A 59 1.14 -17.59 -5.61
N SER A 60 0.33 -18.43 -4.95
CA SER A 60 -0.39 -19.52 -5.60
C SER A 60 -1.42 -18.99 -6.60
N ALA A 61 -2.22 -17.97 -6.24
CA ALA A 61 -3.19 -17.37 -7.14
C ALA A 61 -2.52 -16.78 -8.39
N LEU A 62 -1.40 -16.07 -8.23
CA LEU A 62 -0.62 -15.55 -9.35
C LEU A 62 -0.04 -16.67 -10.23
N ALA A 63 0.46 -17.76 -9.63
CA ALA A 63 0.98 -18.90 -10.37
C ALA A 63 -0.12 -19.62 -11.16
N ARG A 64 -1.30 -19.83 -10.56
CA ARG A 64 -2.46 -20.42 -11.25
C ARG A 64 -2.99 -19.51 -12.34
N TYR A 65 -3.05 -18.20 -12.11
CA TYR A 65 -3.41 -17.24 -13.16
C TYR A 65 -2.42 -17.26 -14.34
N SER A 66 -1.12 -17.35 -14.07
CA SER A 66 -0.11 -17.50 -15.13
C SER A 66 -0.34 -18.76 -15.97
N ALA A 67 -0.73 -19.87 -15.34
CA ALA A 67 -1.12 -21.10 -16.06
C ALA A 67 -2.43 -20.94 -16.84
N GLU A 68 -3.43 -20.25 -16.27
CA GLU A 68 -4.72 -19.96 -16.90
C GLU A 68 -4.56 -19.10 -18.17
N VAL A 69 -3.67 -18.10 -18.15
CA VAL A 69 -3.41 -17.27 -19.34
C VAL A 69 -2.72 -18.07 -20.44
N LYS A 70 -1.87 -19.05 -20.08
CA LYS A 70 -1.18 -19.92 -21.04
C LYS A 70 -2.07 -21.03 -21.59
N GLY A 71 -3.03 -21.51 -20.79
CA GLY A 71 -3.96 -22.55 -21.19
C GLY A 71 -5.19 -22.00 -21.91
N ASN A 72 -5.64 -22.67 -22.96
CA ASN A 72 -6.94 -22.36 -23.60
C ASN A 72 -8.13 -23.02 -22.87
N LYS A 73 -8.00 -23.33 -21.57
CA LYS A 73 -9.06 -24.02 -20.82
C LYS A 73 -10.22 -23.07 -20.54
N LYS A 74 -11.33 -23.26 -21.25
CA LYS A 74 -12.61 -22.66 -20.88
C LYS A 74 -13.06 -23.24 -19.54
N GLN A 75 -13.24 -22.39 -18.53
CA GLN A 75 -13.84 -22.82 -17.28
C GLN A 75 -15.35 -22.98 -17.46
N THR A 76 -15.92 -24.03 -16.87
CA THR A 76 -17.37 -24.23 -16.88
C THR A 76 -18.02 -23.22 -15.94
N CYS A 77 -18.84 -22.34 -16.51
CA CYS A 77 -19.62 -21.37 -15.75
C CYS A 77 -20.64 -22.08 -14.85
N VAL A 78 -20.62 -21.77 -13.55
CA VAL A 78 -21.61 -22.25 -12.59
C VAL A 78 -22.73 -21.21 -12.39
N ALA A 79 -22.46 -19.94 -12.67
CA ALA A 79 -23.43 -18.85 -12.49
C ALA A 79 -24.39 -18.71 -13.69
N LYS A 80 -25.63 -19.18 -13.53
CA LYS A 80 -26.63 -19.26 -14.61
C LYS A 80 -27.18 -17.91 -15.13
N ASN A 81 -27.03 -16.81 -14.39
CA ASN A 81 -27.81 -15.57 -14.63
C ASN A 81 -26.97 -14.30 -14.90
N LEU A 82 -25.66 -14.41 -15.10
CA LEU A 82 -24.79 -13.25 -15.36
C LEU A 82 -23.82 -13.54 -16.52
N ASN A 83 -23.84 -12.70 -17.56
CA ASN A 83 -22.87 -12.67 -18.68
C ASN A 83 -21.47 -12.17 -18.24
N ILE A 84 -21.02 -12.62 -17.07
CA ILE A 84 -19.71 -12.34 -16.47
C ILE A 84 -18.87 -13.63 -16.46
N CYS A 85 -19.49 -14.78 -16.74
CA CYS A 85 -18.88 -16.10 -16.66
C CYS A 85 -17.81 -16.43 -17.69
N ASP A 86 -17.68 -15.64 -18.75
CA ASP A 86 -16.73 -15.94 -19.82
C ASP A 86 -15.44 -15.12 -19.64
N PHE A 87 -14.33 -15.86 -19.53
CA PHE A 87 -12.98 -15.31 -19.57
C PHE A 87 -12.71 -14.53 -20.87
N GLY A 88 -13.31 -14.95 -21.99
CA GLY A 88 -13.27 -14.22 -23.25
C GLY A 88 -13.96 -12.86 -23.16
N ASP A 89 -15.18 -12.83 -22.62
CA ASP A 89 -15.92 -11.59 -22.40
C ASP A 89 -15.24 -10.63 -21.42
N TRP A 90 -14.59 -11.15 -20.37
CA TRP A 90 -13.74 -10.33 -19.51
C TRP A 90 -12.60 -9.68 -20.31
N LYS A 91 -11.89 -10.43 -21.16
CA LYS A 91 -10.84 -9.87 -22.01
C LYS A 91 -11.39 -8.83 -22.99
N LYS A 92 -12.52 -9.09 -23.66
CA LYS A 92 -13.18 -8.11 -24.56
C LYS A 92 -13.55 -6.83 -23.82
N PHE A 93 -14.08 -6.96 -22.60
CA PHE A 93 -14.37 -5.82 -21.73
C PHE A 93 -13.11 -4.99 -21.46
N LEU A 94 -11.99 -5.61 -21.07
CA LEU A 94 -10.74 -4.88 -20.83
C LEU A 94 -10.24 -4.18 -22.09
N ILE A 95 -10.30 -4.84 -23.25
CA ILE A 95 -9.94 -4.24 -24.54
C ILE A 95 -10.80 -2.98 -24.81
N SER A 96 -12.12 -3.07 -24.55
CA SER A 96 -13.06 -1.97 -24.82
C SER A 96 -12.77 -0.70 -24.01
N ILE A 97 -12.16 -0.84 -22.81
CA ILE A 97 -11.86 0.29 -21.92
C ILE A 97 -10.40 0.76 -21.96
N LYS A 98 -9.52 0.04 -22.67
CA LYS A 98 -8.09 0.34 -22.75
C LYS A 98 -7.77 1.75 -23.26
N LYS A 99 -8.64 2.32 -24.09
CA LYS A 99 -8.48 3.67 -24.67
C LYS A 99 -8.76 4.82 -23.69
N TYR A 100 -9.46 4.56 -22.59
CA TYR A 100 -9.83 5.61 -21.63
C TYR A 100 -8.69 5.94 -20.66
N ASP A 101 -8.80 7.07 -19.98
CA ASP A 101 -7.87 7.45 -18.93
C ASP A 101 -7.92 6.48 -17.73
N LYS A 102 -6.86 6.50 -16.91
CA LYS A 102 -6.72 5.58 -15.78
C LYS A 102 -7.87 5.68 -14.77
N PHE A 103 -8.42 6.88 -14.53
CA PHE A 103 -9.51 7.02 -13.57
C PHE A 103 -10.81 6.40 -14.10
N THR A 104 -11.12 6.62 -15.38
CA THR A 104 -12.23 5.95 -16.05
C THR A 104 -12.06 4.43 -16.06
N GLN A 105 -10.84 3.93 -16.30
CA GLN A 105 -10.53 2.50 -16.25
C GLN A 105 -10.78 1.88 -14.87
N ILE A 106 -10.30 2.50 -13.77
CA ILE A 106 -10.54 1.95 -12.42
C ILE A 106 -12.02 1.94 -12.06
N ARG A 107 -12.79 2.97 -12.46
CA ARG A 107 -14.25 3.01 -12.26
C ARG A 107 -14.96 1.90 -13.02
N ALA A 108 -14.62 1.71 -14.30
CA ALA A 108 -15.22 0.69 -15.13
C ALA A 108 -14.93 -0.73 -14.60
N VAL A 109 -13.68 -1.00 -14.19
CA VAL A 109 -13.30 -2.28 -13.57
C VAL A 109 -14.05 -2.50 -12.26
N ASN A 110 -14.12 -1.51 -11.37
CA ASN A 110 -14.86 -1.63 -10.11
C ASN A 110 -16.34 -1.97 -10.36
N ALA A 111 -17.00 -1.17 -11.20
CA ALA A 111 -18.41 -1.35 -11.52
C ALA A 111 -18.72 -2.68 -12.20
N ARG A 112 -17.84 -3.15 -13.10
CA ARG A 112 -18.03 -4.44 -13.79
C ARG A 112 -17.89 -5.61 -12.83
N MET A 113 -16.85 -5.62 -11.99
CA MET A 113 -16.60 -6.74 -11.06
C MET A 113 -17.66 -6.79 -9.96
N ASN A 114 -18.12 -5.64 -9.46
CA ASN A 114 -19.16 -5.56 -8.43
C ASN A 114 -20.57 -6.01 -8.89
N LYS A 115 -20.74 -6.42 -10.15
CA LYS A 115 -21.97 -7.10 -10.61
C LYS A 115 -22.00 -8.58 -10.22
N ALA A 116 -20.86 -9.16 -9.87
CA ALA A 116 -20.79 -10.53 -9.35
C ALA A 116 -21.51 -10.62 -8.01
N LYS A 117 -22.00 -11.82 -7.68
CA LYS A 117 -22.56 -12.11 -6.35
C LYS A 117 -21.41 -12.39 -5.38
N TYR A 118 -21.49 -11.90 -4.16
CA TYR A 118 -20.55 -12.29 -3.11
C TYR A 118 -20.80 -13.76 -2.72
N THR A 119 -19.76 -14.58 -2.79
CA THR A 119 -19.81 -16.02 -2.54
C THR A 119 -18.62 -16.43 -1.69
N THR A 120 -18.86 -16.90 -0.47
CA THR A 120 -17.78 -17.33 0.44
C THR A 120 -17.03 -18.54 -0.08
N ASP A 121 -15.75 -18.65 0.29
CA ASP A 121 -14.94 -19.82 -0.04
C ASP A 121 -15.47 -21.15 0.48
N LYS A 122 -16.13 -21.15 1.64
CA LYS A 122 -16.73 -22.37 2.19
C LYS A 122 -17.85 -22.87 1.28
N SER A 123 -18.71 -21.96 0.81
CA SER A 123 -19.78 -22.31 -0.13
C SER A 123 -19.28 -22.63 -1.53
N ASN A 124 -18.18 -21.98 -1.95
CA ASN A 124 -17.66 -22.13 -3.30
C ASN A 124 -16.74 -23.37 -3.39
N TRP A 125 -15.68 -23.40 -2.60
CA TRP A 125 -14.60 -24.37 -2.73
C TRP A 125 -14.62 -25.47 -1.65
N GLY A 126 -15.52 -25.39 -0.67
CA GLY A 126 -15.47 -26.25 0.52
C GLY A 126 -14.24 -25.98 1.39
N LYS A 127 -13.58 -24.83 1.20
CA LYS A 127 -12.33 -24.44 1.86
C LYS A 127 -12.58 -23.29 2.83
N LYS A 128 -11.69 -23.17 3.82
CA LYS A 128 -11.75 -22.05 4.77
C LYS A 128 -11.43 -20.71 4.10
N ASP A 129 -10.44 -20.71 3.21
CA ASP A 129 -9.94 -19.52 2.53
C ASP A 129 -9.13 -19.98 1.28
N TYR A 130 -9.51 -19.51 0.09
CA TYR A 130 -9.03 -19.87 -1.23
C TYR A 130 -9.05 -18.67 -2.18
N TRP A 131 -7.86 -18.16 -2.48
CA TRP A 131 -7.73 -16.97 -3.33
C TRP A 131 -7.85 -17.32 -4.80
N SER A 132 -8.96 -16.99 -5.42
CA SER A 132 -9.33 -17.31 -6.81
C SER A 132 -8.51 -16.54 -7.86
N THR A 133 -8.28 -17.16 -9.01
CA THR A 133 -7.82 -16.48 -10.23
C THR A 133 -8.96 -15.67 -10.88
N PRO A 134 -8.69 -14.77 -11.84
CA PRO A 134 -9.72 -14.11 -12.62
C PRO A 134 -10.70 -15.07 -13.30
N GLY A 135 -10.23 -16.14 -13.96
CA GLY A 135 -11.13 -17.13 -14.55
C GLY A 135 -11.99 -17.82 -13.50
N GLU A 136 -11.40 -18.25 -12.38
CA GLU A 136 -12.11 -18.88 -11.27
C GLU A 136 -13.20 -17.94 -10.73
N PHE A 137 -12.89 -16.65 -10.55
CA PHE A 137 -13.84 -15.63 -10.14
C PHE A 137 -14.94 -15.39 -11.18
N MET A 138 -14.63 -15.37 -12.48
CA MET A 138 -15.68 -15.23 -13.51
C MET A 138 -16.64 -16.43 -13.47
N ALA A 139 -16.12 -17.65 -13.35
CA ALA A 139 -16.92 -18.86 -13.40
C ALA A 139 -17.79 -19.07 -12.14
N ARG A 140 -17.30 -18.62 -10.97
CA ARG A 140 -17.88 -18.99 -9.67
C ARG A 140 -18.12 -17.84 -8.69
N PHE A 141 -17.66 -16.64 -9.04
CA PHE A 141 -17.51 -15.50 -8.14
C PHE A 141 -16.60 -15.83 -6.95
N GLY A 142 -16.65 -15.00 -5.92
CA GLY A 142 -15.78 -15.14 -4.74
C GLY A 142 -16.16 -14.15 -3.65
N ASP A 143 -15.31 -14.08 -2.63
CA ASP A 143 -15.39 -13.14 -1.53
C ASP A 143 -14.36 -12.02 -1.68
N CYS A 144 -14.09 -11.25 -0.61
CA CYS A 144 -13.50 -9.92 -0.71
C CYS A 144 -12.12 -9.91 -1.39
N GLU A 145 -11.27 -10.88 -1.09
CA GLU A 145 -9.96 -11.02 -1.71
C GLU A 145 -10.06 -11.29 -3.20
N ASP A 146 -11.05 -12.07 -3.63
CA ASP A 146 -11.22 -12.46 -5.02
C ASP A 146 -11.65 -11.25 -5.85
N TYR A 147 -12.53 -10.39 -5.30
CA TYR A 147 -12.83 -9.09 -5.90
C TYR A 147 -11.58 -8.21 -6.00
N ALA A 148 -10.75 -8.15 -4.96
CA ALA A 148 -9.53 -7.35 -4.98
C ALA A 148 -8.51 -7.88 -6.01
N ILE A 149 -8.33 -9.20 -6.09
CA ILE A 149 -7.40 -9.88 -7.01
C ILE A 149 -7.85 -9.72 -8.46
N VAL A 150 -9.13 -9.95 -8.78
CA VAL A 150 -9.62 -9.84 -10.16
C VAL A 150 -9.54 -8.39 -10.66
N LYS A 151 -9.83 -7.41 -9.80
CA LYS A 151 -9.66 -5.98 -10.11
C LYS A 151 -8.18 -5.64 -10.30
N TYR A 152 -7.29 -6.16 -9.44
CA TYR A 152 -5.84 -5.95 -9.54
C TYR A 152 -5.30 -6.47 -10.87
N LEU A 153 -5.61 -7.72 -11.22
CA LEU A 153 -5.14 -8.34 -12.45
C LEU A 153 -5.76 -7.70 -13.71
N SER A 154 -7.03 -7.27 -13.63
CA SER A 154 -7.67 -6.47 -14.69
C SER A 154 -6.90 -5.18 -14.99
N LEU A 155 -6.56 -4.41 -13.95
CA LEU A 155 -5.83 -3.15 -14.12
C LEU A 155 -4.38 -3.38 -14.55
N ARG A 156 -3.74 -4.46 -14.11
CA ARG A 156 -2.42 -4.86 -14.62
C ARG A 156 -2.44 -5.14 -16.12
N LEU A 157 -3.48 -5.83 -16.62
CA LEU A 157 -3.66 -6.06 -18.06
C LEU A 157 -3.92 -4.76 -18.85
N LEU A 158 -4.51 -3.75 -18.20
CA LEU A 158 -4.70 -2.41 -18.76
C LEU A 158 -3.43 -1.55 -18.74
N GLY A 159 -2.32 -2.06 -18.21
CA GLY A 159 -1.02 -1.39 -18.23
C GLY A 159 -0.66 -0.60 -16.97
N PHE A 160 -1.43 -0.73 -15.88
CA PHE A 160 -1.05 -0.17 -14.59
C PHE A 160 0.22 -0.84 -14.07
N LYS A 161 1.14 -0.07 -13.51
CA LYS A 161 2.42 -0.55 -12.97
C LYS A 161 2.23 -1.19 -11.60
N ASP A 162 3.20 -2.00 -11.18
CA ASP A 162 3.15 -2.69 -9.88
C ASP A 162 3.11 -1.67 -8.72
N ASP A 163 3.76 -0.51 -8.84
CA ASP A 163 3.76 0.55 -7.82
C ASP A 163 2.47 1.40 -7.80
N GLU A 164 1.55 1.19 -8.74
CA GLU A 164 0.27 1.89 -8.82
C GLU A 164 -0.89 1.11 -8.19
N LEU A 165 -0.67 -0.16 -7.82
CA LEU A 165 -1.74 -1.06 -7.35
C LEU A 165 -1.30 -1.86 -6.13
N ARG A 166 -2.16 -1.96 -5.13
CA ARG A 166 -1.96 -2.84 -3.98
C ARG A 166 -3.26 -3.50 -3.54
N VAL A 167 -3.27 -4.82 -3.41
CA VAL A 167 -4.32 -5.50 -2.64
C VAL A 167 -4.05 -5.24 -1.16
N VAL A 168 -5.06 -4.83 -0.40
CA VAL A 168 -4.92 -4.42 1.00
C VAL A 168 -5.87 -5.24 1.86
N ALA A 169 -5.32 -5.93 2.85
CA ALA A 169 -6.09 -6.52 3.93
C ALA A 169 -6.30 -5.45 5.01
N VAL A 170 -7.56 -5.19 5.34
CA VAL A 170 -8.00 -4.21 6.32
C VAL A 170 -8.84 -4.89 7.40
N LYS A 171 -8.92 -4.27 8.57
CA LYS A 171 -10.03 -4.50 9.49
C LYS A 171 -11.11 -3.47 9.15
N ASP A 172 -12.31 -3.95 8.87
CA ASP A 172 -13.48 -3.09 8.82
C ASP A 172 -13.97 -2.85 10.25
N LEU A 173 -13.84 -1.61 10.72
CA LEU A 173 -14.22 -1.20 12.07
C LEU A 173 -15.73 -1.07 12.24
N ASN A 174 -16.49 -0.87 11.16
CA ASN A 174 -17.95 -0.82 11.20
C ASN A 174 -18.52 -2.23 11.32
N LEU A 175 -18.04 -3.15 10.46
CA LEU A 175 -18.53 -4.54 10.41
C LEU A 175 -17.81 -5.47 11.40
N LYS A 176 -16.67 -5.04 11.97
CA LYS A 176 -15.83 -5.79 12.90
C LYS A 176 -15.31 -7.11 12.32
N VAL A 177 -14.97 -7.10 11.03
CA VAL A 177 -14.44 -8.26 10.30
C VAL A 177 -13.15 -7.92 9.56
N GLY A 178 -12.38 -8.94 9.20
CA GLY A 178 -11.33 -8.79 8.19
C GLY A 178 -11.96 -8.59 6.82
N HIS A 179 -11.37 -7.72 6.00
CA HIS A 179 -11.84 -7.40 4.65
C HIS A 179 -10.64 -7.19 3.72
N ALA A 180 -10.86 -7.34 2.42
CA ALA A 180 -9.83 -7.13 1.41
C ALA A 180 -10.34 -6.18 0.32
N ILE A 181 -9.50 -5.20 -0.03
CA ILE A 181 -9.80 -4.16 -1.01
C ILE A 181 -8.64 -4.00 -2.00
N LEU A 182 -8.89 -3.28 -3.08
CA LEU A 182 -7.82 -2.82 -3.97
C LEU A 182 -7.60 -1.32 -3.82
N VAL A 183 -6.35 -0.93 -3.61
CA VAL A 183 -5.90 0.47 -3.66
C VAL A 183 -5.23 0.75 -5.00
N ALA A 184 -5.65 1.82 -5.67
CA ALA A 184 -5.03 2.36 -6.87
C ALA A 184 -4.42 3.74 -6.61
N ILE A 185 -3.15 3.93 -6.96
CA ILE A 185 -2.39 5.15 -6.77
C ILE A 185 -2.19 5.80 -8.13
N LEU A 186 -2.94 6.87 -8.41
CA LEU A 186 -2.84 7.61 -9.67
C LEU A 186 -1.96 8.84 -9.47
N ARG A 187 -0.88 8.94 -10.24
CA ARG A 187 0.01 10.10 -10.22
C ARG A 187 -0.34 11.04 -11.35
N ASP A 188 -0.55 12.30 -11.01
CA ASP A 188 -0.67 13.35 -12.00
C ASP A 188 0.65 13.44 -12.80
N PRO A 189 0.61 13.38 -14.14
CA PRO A 189 1.83 13.38 -14.96
C PRO A 189 2.58 14.71 -14.89
N LYS A 190 1.88 15.83 -14.66
CA LYS A 190 2.45 17.19 -14.61
C LYS A 190 2.98 17.51 -13.21
N THR A 191 2.17 17.30 -12.17
CA THR A 191 2.48 17.73 -10.80
C THR A 191 3.16 16.63 -9.98
N ARG A 192 3.15 15.39 -10.46
CA ARG A 192 3.62 14.18 -9.74
C ARG A 192 2.87 13.90 -8.42
N LYS A 193 1.86 14.69 -8.07
CA LYS A 193 0.98 14.46 -6.92
C LYS A 193 0.21 13.15 -7.11
N ALA A 194 0.13 12.36 -6.06
CA ALA A 194 -0.59 11.09 -6.08
C ALA A 194 -1.96 11.25 -5.43
N LYS A 195 -3.00 10.74 -6.11
CA LYS A 195 -4.30 10.46 -5.51
C LYS A 195 -4.42 8.97 -5.27
N VAL A 196 -4.99 8.61 -4.12
CA VAL A 196 -5.16 7.22 -3.72
C VAL A 196 -6.64 6.89 -3.69
N TYR A 197 -7.02 5.90 -4.49
CA TYR A 197 -8.41 5.48 -4.65
C TYR A 197 -8.61 4.05 -4.13
N VAL A 198 -9.80 3.79 -3.60
CA VAL A 198 -10.23 2.47 -3.13
C VAL A 198 -11.26 1.91 -4.10
N LEU A 199 -11.03 0.66 -4.49
CA LEU A 199 -11.96 -0.17 -5.23
C LEU A 199 -12.38 -1.31 -4.30
N ASP A 200 -13.66 -1.32 -3.93
CA ASP A 200 -14.23 -2.20 -2.94
C ASP A 200 -15.44 -2.94 -3.52
N ASN A 201 -15.79 -4.13 -3.02
CA ASN A 201 -17.05 -4.80 -3.32
C ASN A 201 -18.19 -4.39 -2.37
N GLN A 202 -17.88 -3.76 -1.24
CA GLN A 202 -18.87 -3.19 -0.30
C GLN A 202 -19.23 -1.73 -0.66
N ILE A 203 -18.28 -0.97 -1.23
CA ILE A 203 -18.49 0.40 -1.70
C ILE A 203 -18.63 0.39 -3.22
N LYS A 204 -19.82 0.76 -3.71
CA LYS A 204 -20.15 0.71 -5.14
C LYS A 204 -19.26 1.61 -5.99
N ASP A 205 -18.99 2.82 -5.50
CA ASP A 205 -18.20 3.81 -6.20
C ASP A 205 -16.72 3.74 -5.82
N VAL A 206 -15.87 4.18 -6.75
CA VAL A 206 -14.46 4.40 -6.47
C VAL A 206 -14.33 5.70 -5.69
N VAL A 207 -13.79 5.62 -4.47
CA VAL A 207 -13.66 6.76 -3.55
C VAL A 207 -12.20 7.03 -3.20
N GLU A 208 -11.87 8.25 -2.77
CA GLU A 208 -10.53 8.54 -2.27
C GLU A 208 -10.29 7.85 -0.92
N ALA A 209 -9.12 7.23 -0.73
CA ALA A 209 -8.80 6.51 0.51
C ALA A 209 -8.85 7.42 1.75
N SER A 210 -8.63 8.73 1.56
CA SER A 210 -8.69 9.75 2.61
C SER A 210 -10.10 9.97 3.18
N THR A 211 -11.16 9.64 2.44
CA THR A 211 -12.55 9.81 2.88
C THR A 211 -13.06 8.61 3.67
N ILE A 212 -12.35 7.48 3.62
CA ILE A 212 -12.71 6.27 4.38
C ILE A 212 -12.07 6.33 5.77
N ARG A 213 -12.91 6.31 6.80
CA ARG A 213 -12.47 6.39 8.21
C ARG A 213 -12.51 5.06 8.96
N HIS A 214 -13.22 4.07 8.44
CA HIS A 214 -13.50 2.81 9.14
C HIS A 214 -12.59 1.65 8.73
N TYR A 215 -11.62 1.85 7.82
CA TYR A 215 -10.64 0.83 7.47
C TYR A 215 -9.32 1.05 8.18
N GLU A 216 -8.90 0.04 8.94
CA GLU A 216 -7.57 -0.06 9.55
C GLU A 216 -6.73 -1.06 8.75
N PRO A 217 -5.72 -0.63 7.96
CA PRO A 217 -4.92 -1.56 7.16
C PRO A 217 -4.00 -2.41 8.04
N VAL A 218 -3.84 -3.67 7.65
CA VAL A 218 -2.94 -4.63 8.31
C VAL A 218 -1.74 -4.94 7.40
N PHE A 219 -2.01 -5.35 6.16
CA PHE A 219 -1.01 -5.62 5.14
C PHE A 219 -1.48 -5.11 3.78
N SER A 220 -0.54 -4.67 2.94
CA SER A 220 -0.78 -4.50 1.52
C SER A 220 0.26 -5.23 0.69
N ILE A 221 -0.10 -5.66 -0.52
CA ILE A 221 0.76 -6.49 -1.36
C ILE A 221 0.54 -6.19 -2.84
N ASN A 222 1.63 -6.31 -3.61
CA ASN A 222 1.60 -6.38 -5.06
C ASN A 222 2.50 -7.53 -5.53
N ARG A 223 2.85 -7.55 -6.83
CA ARG A 223 3.69 -8.61 -7.40
C ARG A 223 5.14 -8.64 -6.87
N THR A 224 5.65 -7.53 -6.34
CA THR A 224 7.07 -7.34 -6.04
C THR A 224 7.35 -7.16 -4.56
N TYR A 225 6.43 -6.50 -3.84
CA TYR A 225 6.60 -6.12 -2.45
C TYR A 225 5.32 -6.34 -1.66
N TRP A 226 5.48 -6.41 -0.35
CA TRP A 226 4.39 -6.23 0.60
C TRP A 226 4.78 -5.21 1.67
N TRP A 227 3.78 -4.65 2.33
CA TRP A 227 3.93 -3.66 3.38
C TRP A 227 3.15 -4.09 4.60
N ARG A 228 3.80 -4.08 5.77
CA ARG A 228 3.11 -4.13 7.06
C ARG A 228 2.63 -2.73 7.41
N HIS A 229 1.37 -2.60 7.78
CA HIS A 229 0.80 -1.35 8.24
C HIS A 229 0.69 -1.36 9.77
N ARG A 230 0.98 -0.21 10.38
CA ARG A 230 0.77 0.07 11.80
C ARG A 230 0.03 1.39 11.94
N ARG A 231 -0.79 1.49 12.99
CA ARG A 231 -1.42 2.75 13.37
C ARG A 231 -0.33 3.78 13.66
N GLY A 232 -0.44 4.95 13.03
CA GLY A 232 0.49 6.06 13.19
C GLY A 232 -0.01 7.13 14.13
#